data_AF-A0ABD0P160-F1
#
_entry.id   AF-A0ABD0P160-F1
#
_cell.length_a   1.000
_cell.length_b   1.000
_cell.length_c   1.000
_cell.angle_alpha   90.00
_cell.angle_beta   90.00
_cell.angle_gamma   90.00
#
_symmetry.space_group_name_H-M   'P 1'
#
loop_
_entity.id
_entity.type
_entity.pdbx_description
1 polymer ?
#
loop_
_entity_poly.entity_id
_entity_poly.type
_entity_poly.pdbx_seq_one_letter_code
_entity_poly.pdbx_strand_id
1 'polypeptide(L)'
;AVLLANLQDSQTQLQHTQGALTEQHRRVHRLTERFNAMKRLYSDKELDTEESEKSDGPINGCCDYEADINGMELLECKYRVAVTEVIDLKAELKALKEKYNQSVENQSEESNQSEGKVQALEEQVKRLEKTCREGRDRVSSLEVELRCASVMASESNSMLNTAQDELVTFSEELAQLYHHVCLCNNETPNRVMLDYYRQSRVTRSGSLKGPEDPRALLSPRLARRIAAANSDVSKSPQDSPSKEPLGDGTKGEGGSPNKTPFGSPINGSSLSSSPVPETGDLRREPMNIYNLNAIIRDQIKHLQKAVDRSLQLSRQRAAARELAPILDKDKEVCMEEILKLKSLLSTKREQIATLRLVLKANKQ
;
A
#
# COMPACT_ATOMS: atom_id res chain seq x y z
N ALA A 1 2.11 13.57 -0.46
CA ALA A 1 3.13 14.59 -0.77
C ALA A 1 3.57 14.51 -2.23
N VAL A 2 4.15 13.39 -2.69
CA VAL A 2 4.67 13.22 -4.06
C VAL A 2 3.60 13.38 -5.16
N LEU A 3 2.38 12.84 -4.97
CA LEU A 3 1.32 12.94 -5.96
C LEU A 3 0.83 14.39 -6.19
N LEU A 4 0.82 15.20 -5.12
CA LEU A 4 0.45 16.62 -5.19
C LEU A 4 1.53 17.44 -5.88
N ALA A 5 2.81 17.14 -5.60
CA ALA A 5 3.93 17.74 -6.32
C ALA A 5 3.88 17.42 -7.82
N ASN A 6 3.65 16.16 -8.19
CA ASN A 6 3.51 15.76 -9.60
C ASN A 6 2.31 16.41 -10.29
N LEU A 7 1.17 16.57 -9.60
CA LEU A 7 0.00 17.26 -10.13
C LEU A 7 0.31 18.76 -10.36
N GLN A 8 0.99 19.39 -9.40
CA GLN A 8 1.42 20.78 -9.49
C GLN A 8 2.42 20.98 -10.62
N ASP A 9 3.41 20.10 -10.75
CA ASP A 9 4.41 20.13 -11.82
C ASP A 9 3.74 19.93 -13.18
N SER A 10 2.83 18.95 -13.31
CA SER A 10 2.04 18.75 -14.53
C SER A 10 1.20 19.99 -14.88
N GLN A 11 0.67 20.71 -13.88
CA GLN A 11 -0.12 21.91 -14.08
C GLN A 11 0.74 23.11 -14.53
N THR A 12 1.94 23.26 -13.96
CA THR A 12 2.90 24.29 -14.42
C THR A 12 3.38 24.01 -15.85
N GLN A 13 3.62 22.75 -16.18
CA GLN A 13 4.02 22.35 -17.53
C GLN A 13 2.91 22.63 -18.54
N LEU A 14 1.65 22.37 -18.19
CA LEU A 14 0.51 22.68 -19.03
C LEU A 14 0.38 24.19 -19.28
N GLN A 15 0.54 25.03 -18.25
CA GLN A 15 0.55 26.48 -18.39
C GLN A 15 1.67 26.98 -19.32
N HIS A 16 2.88 26.42 -19.20
CA HIS A 16 3.99 26.78 -20.06
C HIS A 16 3.73 26.38 -21.52
N THR A 17 3.23 25.16 -21.76
CA THR A 17 2.88 24.70 -23.12
C THR A 17 1.76 25.53 -23.75
N GLN A 18 0.76 25.95 -22.95
CA GLN A 18 -0.29 26.85 -23.39
C GLN A 18 0.26 28.22 -23.79
N GLY A 19 1.17 28.79 -23.00
CA GLY A 19 1.87 30.04 -23.33
C GLY A 19 2.74 29.95 -24.58
N ALA A 20 3.45 28.84 -24.77
CA ALA A 20 4.23 28.60 -25.99
C ALA A 20 3.32 28.47 -27.23
N LEU A 21 2.16 27.82 -27.09
CA LEU A 21 1.19 27.66 -28.16
C LEU A 21 0.56 28.98 -28.57
N THR A 22 0.18 29.84 -27.63
CA THR A 22 -0.36 31.17 -27.94
C THR A 22 0.68 32.06 -28.65
N GLU A 23 1.95 31.96 -28.24
CA GLU A 23 3.05 32.64 -28.93
C GLU A 23 3.25 32.15 -30.36
N GLN A 24 3.16 30.85 -30.60
CA GLN A 24 3.20 30.28 -31.95
C GLN A 24 2.03 30.78 -32.81
N HIS A 25 0.81 30.79 -32.27
CA HIS A 25 -0.35 31.35 -32.98
C HIS A 25 -0.14 32.83 -33.36
N ARG A 26 0.41 33.62 -32.44
CA ARG A 26 0.73 35.04 -32.68
C ARG A 26 1.80 35.20 -33.77
N ARG A 27 2.80 34.32 -33.83
CA ARG A 27 3.84 34.31 -34.88
C ARG A 27 3.26 33.95 -36.24
N VAL A 28 2.45 32.91 -36.30
CA VAL A 28 1.74 32.50 -37.53
C VAL A 28 0.85 33.63 -38.01
N HIS A 29 0.09 34.27 -37.12
CA HIS A 29 -0.77 35.40 -37.48
C HIS A 29 0.02 36.55 -38.10
N ARG A 30 1.14 36.96 -37.49
CA ARG A 30 2.05 37.98 -38.06
C ARG A 30 2.61 37.57 -39.42
N LEU A 31 2.92 36.30 -39.62
CA LEU A 31 3.43 35.80 -40.90
C LEU A 31 2.34 35.85 -41.97
N THR A 32 1.11 35.47 -41.62
CA THR A 32 -0.07 35.55 -42.50
C THR A 32 -0.35 37.00 -42.91
N GLU A 33 -0.25 37.97 -41.98
CA GLU A 33 -0.40 39.39 -42.30
C GLU A 33 0.66 39.88 -43.29
N ARG A 34 1.94 39.49 -43.09
CA ARG A 34 3.04 39.83 -44.01
C ARG A 34 2.86 39.20 -45.38
N PHE A 35 2.42 37.94 -45.43
CA PHE A 35 2.13 37.26 -46.69
C PHE A 35 0.99 37.96 -47.45
N ASN A 36 -0.07 38.33 -46.74
CA ASN A 36 -1.19 39.07 -47.34
C ASN A 36 -0.77 40.47 -47.82
N ALA A 37 0.12 41.16 -47.11
CA ALA A 37 0.67 42.43 -47.57
C ALA A 37 1.53 42.26 -48.84
N MET A 38 2.38 41.22 -48.88
CA MET A 38 3.18 40.88 -50.05
C MET A 38 2.29 40.54 -51.26
N LYS A 39 1.23 39.75 -51.06
CA LYS A 39 0.27 39.40 -52.12
C LYS A 39 -0.40 40.63 -52.73
N ARG A 40 -0.79 41.63 -51.93
CA ARG A 40 -1.37 42.89 -52.45
C ARG A 40 -0.38 43.68 -53.31
N LEU A 41 0.90 43.73 -52.92
CA LEU A 41 1.94 44.40 -53.71
C LEU A 41 2.21 43.70 -55.05
N TYR A 42 2.04 42.38 -55.13
CA TYR A 42 2.13 41.65 -56.39
C TYR A 42 0.91 41.90 -57.28
N SER A 43 -0.30 41.93 -56.71
CA SER A 43 -1.53 42.24 -57.45
C SER A 43 -1.60 43.70 -57.95
N ASP A 44 -1.00 44.67 -57.24
CA ASP A 44 -0.90 46.07 -57.72
C ASP A 44 0.07 46.20 -58.91
N LYS A 45 1.19 45.46 -58.90
CA LYS A 45 2.19 45.53 -59.99
C LYS A 45 1.69 44.94 -61.31
N GLU A 46 0.77 43.98 -61.27
CA GLU A 46 0.16 43.45 -62.50
C GLU A 46 -0.78 44.46 -63.19
N LEU A 47 -1.24 45.52 -62.49
CA LEU A 47 -2.11 46.54 -63.07
C LEU A 47 -1.35 47.75 -63.66
N ASP A 48 -0.09 48.00 -63.25
CA ASP A 48 0.71 49.15 -63.70
C ASP A 48 1.59 48.87 -64.95
N THR A 49 1.65 47.62 -65.45
CA THR A 49 2.62 47.23 -66.51
C THR A 49 2.07 47.33 -67.95
N GLU A 50 0.84 47.81 -68.15
CA GLU A 50 0.17 47.85 -69.47
C GLU A 50 0.12 49.25 -70.14
N GLU A 51 0.73 50.30 -69.56
CA GLU A 51 0.80 51.63 -70.20
C GLU A 51 2.22 52.21 -70.30
N SER A 52 3.06 51.74 -71.24
CA SER A 52 4.14 52.58 -71.81
C SER A 52 4.84 51.95 -73.02
N GLU A 53 4.29 52.09 -74.22
CA GLU A 53 5.07 51.97 -75.47
C GLU A 53 4.64 53.03 -76.47
N LYS A 54 5.57 53.95 -76.81
CA LYS A 54 5.84 54.48 -78.17
C LYS A 54 6.85 55.64 -78.14
N SER A 55 8.00 55.44 -78.78
CA SER A 55 8.71 56.51 -79.50
C SER A 55 9.56 55.89 -80.61
N ASP A 56 9.25 56.27 -81.83
CA ASP A 56 9.81 55.80 -83.11
C ASP A 56 10.65 56.94 -83.71
N GLY A 57 11.79 56.63 -84.33
CA GLY A 57 12.72 57.62 -84.89
C GLY A 57 13.56 57.03 -86.04
N PRO A 58 13.47 57.54 -87.29
CA PRO A 58 14.04 56.90 -88.49
C PRO A 58 15.31 57.61 -89.05
N ILE A 59 15.80 57.10 -90.20
CA ILE A 59 16.80 57.67 -91.18
C ILE A 59 18.21 57.02 -91.05
N ASN A 60 18.94 56.54 -92.06
CA ASN A 60 18.98 56.76 -93.51
C ASN A 60 19.68 55.59 -94.22
N GLY A 61 19.32 55.32 -95.47
CA GLY A 61 19.96 54.29 -96.30
C GLY A 61 21.12 54.76 -97.18
N CYS A 62 21.77 53.74 -97.77
CA CYS A 62 22.48 53.70 -99.06
C CYS A 62 24.03 53.75 -99.05
N CYS A 63 24.65 52.60 -99.34
CA CYS A 63 25.58 52.30 -100.46
C CYS A 63 26.25 50.94 -100.19
N ASP A 64 25.83 49.81 -100.78
CA ASP A 64 26.11 49.27 -102.13
C ASP A 64 27.56 48.77 -102.36
N TYR A 65 27.70 47.44 -102.27
CA TYR A 65 28.68 46.48 -102.83
C TYR A 65 30.20 46.71 -102.81
N GLU A 66 30.84 46.75 -101.62
CA GLU A 66 32.30 46.53 -101.54
C GLU A 66 32.79 45.82 -100.25
N ALA A 67 31.97 44.94 -99.66
CA ALA A 67 32.27 44.27 -98.38
C ALA A 67 32.63 42.78 -98.47
N ASP A 68 32.80 42.21 -99.68
CA ASP A 68 32.78 40.74 -99.87
C ASP A 68 34.16 40.08 -100.13
N ILE A 69 35.26 40.84 -100.08
CA ILE A 69 36.61 40.27 -100.31
C ILE A 69 37.13 39.52 -99.05
N ASN A 70 36.64 39.85 -97.85
CA ASN A 70 37.00 39.18 -96.58
C ASN A 70 35.81 38.51 -95.86
N GLY A 71 34.63 38.47 -96.48
CA GLY A 71 33.42 37.90 -95.88
C GLY A 71 33.52 36.40 -95.60
N MET A 72 34.18 35.65 -96.49
CA MET A 72 34.42 34.21 -96.35
C MET A 72 35.33 33.87 -95.16
N GLU A 73 36.46 34.55 -95.02
CA GLU A 73 37.42 34.35 -93.90
C GLU A 73 36.82 34.76 -92.55
N LEU A 74 35.99 35.82 -92.54
CA LEU A 74 35.27 36.25 -91.35
C LEU A 74 34.21 35.22 -90.92
N LEU A 75 33.51 34.63 -91.88
CA LEU A 75 32.53 33.57 -91.61
C LEU A 75 33.24 32.31 -91.07
N GLU A 76 34.39 31.95 -91.61
CA GLU A 76 35.23 30.87 -91.11
C GLU A 76 35.70 31.12 -89.66
N CYS A 77 36.14 32.35 -89.35
CA CYS A 77 36.48 32.74 -87.98
C CYS A 77 35.28 32.61 -87.02
N LYS A 78 34.10 33.11 -87.42
CA LYS A 78 32.86 32.99 -86.62
C LYS A 78 32.47 31.54 -86.41
N TYR A 79 32.56 30.72 -87.46
CA TYR A 79 32.28 29.28 -87.37
C TYR A 79 33.25 28.59 -86.42
N ARG A 80 34.55 28.90 -86.48
CA ARG A 80 35.56 28.35 -85.57
C ARG A 80 35.29 28.72 -84.11
N VAL A 81 34.96 29.98 -83.82
CA VAL A 81 34.59 30.43 -82.47
C VAL A 81 33.32 29.72 -81.98
N ALA A 82 32.30 29.63 -82.83
CA ALA A 82 31.07 28.91 -82.49
C ALA A 82 31.33 27.41 -82.23
N VAL A 83 32.21 26.77 -83.01
CA VAL A 83 32.59 25.37 -82.79
C VAL A 83 33.32 25.19 -81.46
N THR A 84 34.24 26.09 -81.09
CA THR A 84 34.91 26.04 -79.78
C THR A 84 33.92 26.24 -78.63
N GLU A 85 33.00 27.20 -78.75
CA GLU A 85 31.94 27.41 -77.75
C GLU A 85 31.04 26.17 -77.61
N VAL A 86 30.68 25.50 -78.72
CA VAL A 86 29.91 24.25 -78.66
C VAL A 86 30.69 23.13 -77.96
N ILE A 87 32.01 23.06 -78.16
CA ILE A 87 32.87 22.09 -77.47
C ILE A 87 32.90 22.39 -75.97
N ASP A 88 33.11 23.66 -75.59
CA ASP A 88 33.15 24.10 -74.19
C ASP A 88 31.80 23.86 -73.50
N LEU A 89 30.69 24.25 -74.14
CA LEU A 89 29.33 23.98 -73.65
C LEU A 89 29.05 22.48 -73.50
N LYS A 90 29.57 21.62 -74.40
CA LYS A 90 29.47 20.16 -74.25
C LYS A 90 30.27 19.65 -73.06
N ALA A 91 31.46 20.20 -72.81
CA ALA A 91 32.29 19.85 -71.66
C ALA A 91 31.62 20.28 -70.35
N GLU A 92 31.06 21.49 -70.30
CA GLU A 92 30.28 22.00 -69.17
C GLU A 92 29.03 21.17 -68.91
N LEU A 93 28.26 20.82 -69.95
CA LEU A 93 27.10 19.93 -69.80
C LEU A 93 27.49 18.55 -69.25
N LYS A 94 28.63 17.99 -69.70
CA LYS A 94 29.13 16.71 -69.18
C LYS A 94 29.53 16.83 -67.71
N ALA A 95 30.27 17.89 -67.34
CA ALA A 95 30.67 18.14 -65.96
C ALA A 95 29.46 18.40 -65.04
N LEU A 96 28.46 19.13 -65.53
CA LEU A 96 27.21 19.40 -64.81
C LEU A 96 26.40 18.11 -64.61
N LYS A 97 26.32 17.25 -65.64
CA LYS A 97 25.67 15.93 -65.56
C LYS A 97 26.35 15.02 -64.54
N GLU A 98 27.68 15.01 -64.51
CA GLU A 98 28.45 14.22 -63.53
C GLU A 98 28.25 14.72 -62.10
N LYS A 99 28.25 16.04 -61.89
CA LYS A 99 27.90 16.64 -60.59
C LYS A 99 26.47 16.32 -60.16
N TYR A 100 25.51 16.37 -61.09
CA TYR A 100 24.13 15.99 -60.81
C TYR A 100 24.02 14.52 -60.41
N ASN A 101 24.64 13.61 -61.16
CA ASN A 101 24.65 12.18 -60.84
C ASN A 101 25.29 11.91 -59.48
N GLN A 102 26.44 12.52 -59.16
CA GLN A 102 27.06 12.41 -57.83
C GLN A 102 26.13 12.92 -56.73
N SER A 103 25.43 14.04 -56.94
CA SER A 103 24.46 14.55 -55.97
C SER A 103 23.30 13.58 -55.74
N VAL A 104 22.82 12.91 -56.79
CA VAL A 104 21.74 11.93 -56.70
C VAL A 104 22.18 10.66 -55.98
N GLU A 105 23.38 10.15 -56.27
CA GLU A 105 23.97 9.00 -55.58
C GLU A 105 24.17 9.30 -54.09
N ASN A 106 24.80 10.43 -53.75
CA ASN A 106 25.00 10.86 -52.38
C ASN A 106 23.67 11.03 -51.62
N GLN A 107 22.66 11.64 -52.25
CA GLN A 107 21.33 11.79 -51.65
C GLN A 107 20.65 10.43 -51.44
N SER A 108 20.82 9.49 -52.37
CA SER A 108 20.30 8.12 -52.23
C SER A 108 20.97 7.38 -51.08
N GLU A 109 22.30 7.49 -50.94
CA GLU A 109 23.05 6.88 -49.83
C GLU A 109 22.67 7.47 -48.47
N GLU A 110 22.57 8.79 -48.37
CA GLU A 110 22.10 9.46 -47.13
C GLU A 110 20.67 9.06 -46.78
N SER A 111 19.77 8.99 -47.78
CA SER A 111 18.41 8.50 -47.60
C SER A 111 18.40 7.07 -47.06
N ASN A 112 19.14 6.15 -47.70
CA ASN A 112 19.26 4.75 -47.28
C ASN A 112 19.84 4.62 -45.86
N GLN A 113 20.85 5.43 -45.53
CA GLN A 113 21.45 5.43 -44.18
C GLN A 113 20.46 5.96 -43.13
N SER A 114 19.71 7.02 -43.47
CA SER A 114 18.68 7.57 -42.58
C SER A 114 17.52 6.58 -42.39
N GLU A 115 17.09 5.90 -43.44
CA GLU A 115 16.05 4.87 -43.40
C GLU A 115 16.48 3.67 -42.56
N GLY A 116 17.73 3.21 -42.70
CA GLY A 116 18.28 2.15 -41.85
C GLY A 116 18.33 2.55 -40.36
N LYS A 117 18.67 3.81 -40.05
CA LYS A 117 18.62 4.33 -38.67
C LYS A 117 17.19 4.38 -38.14
N VAL A 118 16.22 4.82 -38.95
CA VAL A 118 14.80 4.85 -38.59
C VAL A 118 14.29 3.44 -38.31
N GLN A 119 14.55 2.47 -39.19
CA GLN A 119 14.16 1.07 -39.00
C GLN A 119 14.77 0.47 -37.71
N ALA A 120 16.06 0.73 -37.44
CA ALA A 120 16.71 0.25 -36.22
C ALA A 120 16.09 0.84 -34.94
N LEU A 121 15.74 2.14 -34.97
CA LEU A 121 15.04 2.81 -33.87
C LEU A 121 13.62 2.28 -33.70
N GLU A 122 12.88 2.05 -34.79
CA GLU A 122 11.55 1.44 -34.74
C GLU A 122 11.56 0.05 -34.10
N GLU A 123 12.53 -0.79 -34.46
CA GLU A 123 12.69 -2.10 -33.82
C GLU A 123 13.04 -1.97 -32.33
N GLN A 124 13.88 -1.00 -31.96
CA GLN A 124 14.20 -0.73 -30.56
C GLN A 124 12.94 -0.30 -29.77
N VAL A 125 12.12 0.58 -30.34
CA VAL A 125 10.84 0.98 -29.76
C VAL A 125 9.92 -0.23 -29.60
N LYS A 126 9.76 -1.08 -30.63
CA LYS A 126 8.96 -2.32 -30.55
C LYS A 126 9.44 -3.26 -29.44
N ARG A 127 10.76 -3.42 -29.27
CA ARG A 127 11.35 -4.24 -28.18
C ARG A 127 11.05 -3.64 -26.80
N LEU A 128 11.18 -2.33 -26.65
CA LEU A 128 10.88 -1.64 -25.40
C LEU A 128 9.38 -1.69 -25.08
N GLU A 129 8.51 -1.46 -26.05
CA GLU A 129 7.06 -1.57 -25.89
C GLU A 129 6.63 -2.97 -25.47
N LYS A 130 7.23 -4.00 -26.06
CA LYS A 130 7.00 -5.40 -25.67
C LYS A 130 7.41 -5.64 -24.22
N THR A 131 8.62 -5.22 -23.85
CA THR A 131 9.13 -5.38 -22.47
C THR A 131 8.28 -4.62 -21.45
N CYS A 132 7.86 -3.40 -21.79
CA CYS A 132 6.96 -2.60 -20.96
C CYS A 132 5.58 -3.24 -20.81
N ARG A 133 5.04 -3.87 -21.86
CA ARG A 133 3.77 -4.60 -21.81
C ARG A 133 3.88 -5.82 -20.90
N GLU A 134 4.90 -6.64 -21.11
CA GLU A 134 5.18 -7.82 -20.28
C GLU A 134 5.38 -7.44 -18.80
N GLY A 135 6.09 -6.34 -18.53
CA GLY A 135 6.24 -5.80 -17.19
C GLY A 135 4.92 -5.38 -16.56
N ARG A 136 4.04 -4.69 -17.30
CA ARG A 136 2.70 -4.32 -16.83
C ARG A 136 1.82 -5.54 -16.54
N ASP A 137 1.86 -6.54 -17.42
CA ASP A 137 1.09 -7.78 -17.24
C ASP A 137 1.59 -8.56 -16.00
N ARG A 138 2.91 -8.59 -15.79
CA ARG A 138 3.52 -9.17 -14.58
C ARG A 138 3.06 -8.44 -13.31
N VAL A 139 3.07 -7.11 -13.32
CA VAL A 139 2.61 -6.31 -12.17
C VAL A 139 1.12 -6.57 -11.91
N SER A 140 0.28 -6.56 -12.93
CA SER A 140 -1.16 -6.88 -12.80
C SER A 140 -1.39 -8.27 -12.20
N SER A 141 -0.64 -9.28 -12.65
CA SER A 141 -0.70 -10.63 -12.06
C SER A 141 -0.32 -10.63 -10.58
N LEU A 142 0.79 -9.98 -10.22
CA LEU A 142 1.25 -9.89 -8.83
C LEU A 142 0.28 -9.10 -7.94
N GLU A 143 -0.37 -8.05 -8.46
CA GLU A 143 -1.41 -7.31 -7.74
C GLU A 143 -2.65 -8.17 -7.48
N VAL A 144 -3.03 -9.04 -8.43
CA VAL A 144 -4.11 -10.01 -8.22
C VAL A 144 -3.71 -11.04 -7.17
N GLU A 145 -2.51 -11.64 -7.27
CA GLU A 145 -2.00 -12.60 -6.29
C GLU A 145 -1.92 -11.99 -4.88
N LEU A 146 -1.45 -10.74 -4.76
CA LEU A 146 -1.38 -10.02 -3.50
C LEU A 146 -2.79 -9.79 -2.91
N ARG A 147 -3.76 -9.40 -3.73
CA ARG A 147 -5.16 -9.25 -3.29
C ARG A 147 -5.73 -10.58 -2.82
N CYS A 148 -5.54 -11.66 -3.58
CA CYS A 148 -5.99 -13.00 -3.18
C CYS A 148 -5.35 -13.44 -1.86
N ALA A 149 -4.03 -13.28 -1.71
CA ALA A 149 -3.32 -13.60 -0.47
C ALA A 149 -3.82 -12.77 0.72
N SER A 150 -4.12 -11.48 0.51
CA SER A 150 -4.71 -10.62 1.54
C SER A 150 -6.10 -11.07 1.97
N VAL A 151 -6.95 -11.49 1.03
CA VAL A 151 -8.27 -12.05 1.33
C VAL A 151 -8.12 -13.33 2.14
N MET A 152 -7.28 -14.27 1.71
CA MET A 152 -7.02 -15.51 2.44
C MET A 152 -6.46 -15.26 3.86
N ALA A 153 -5.57 -14.29 4.02
CA ALA A 153 -5.06 -13.90 5.33
C ALA A 153 -6.16 -13.32 6.23
N SER A 154 -7.06 -12.51 5.66
CA SER A 154 -8.20 -11.95 6.40
C SER A 154 -9.20 -13.03 6.82
N GLU A 155 -9.50 -13.99 5.95
CA GLU A 155 -10.35 -15.15 6.24
C GLU A 155 -9.71 -16.03 7.32
N SER A 156 -8.40 -16.30 7.21
CA SER A 156 -7.65 -17.04 8.23
C SER A 156 -7.68 -16.35 9.59
N ASN A 157 -7.53 -15.02 9.64
CA ASN A 157 -7.63 -14.25 10.88
C ASN A 157 -9.06 -14.30 11.44
N SER A 158 -10.08 -14.22 10.60
CA SER A 158 -11.48 -14.37 11.02
C SER A 158 -11.73 -15.75 11.64
N MET A 159 -11.29 -16.82 10.99
CA MET A 159 -11.40 -18.19 11.52
C MET A 159 -10.67 -18.36 12.84
N LEU A 160 -9.47 -17.77 12.97
CA LEU A 160 -8.70 -17.79 14.21
C LEU A 160 -9.40 -17.06 15.36
N ASN A 161 -9.99 -15.90 15.07
CA ASN A 161 -10.77 -15.16 16.06
C ASN A 161 -11.99 -15.96 16.53
N THR A 162 -12.71 -16.60 15.60
CA THR A 162 -13.83 -17.50 15.97
C THR A 162 -13.35 -18.65 16.86
N ALA A 163 -12.24 -19.31 16.51
CA ALA A 163 -11.67 -20.38 17.34
C ALA A 163 -11.23 -19.87 18.72
N GLN A 164 -10.70 -18.65 18.81
CA GLN A 164 -10.35 -18.01 20.09
C GLN A 164 -11.59 -17.73 20.93
N ASP A 165 -12.68 -17.22 20.34
CA ASP A 165 -13.95 -16.96 21.02
C ASP A 165 -14.59 -18.26 21.53
N GLU A 166 -14.54 -19.35 20.75
CA GLU A 166 -14.99 -20.67 21.16
C GLU A 166 -14.18 -21.19 22.36
N LEU A 167 -12.85 -21.07 22.34
CA LEU A 167 -12.02 -21.46 23.48
C LEU A 167 -12.32 -20.63 24.74
N VAL A 168 -12.63 -19.34 24.60
CA VAL A 168 -13.06 -18.50 25.75
C VAL A 168 -14.38 -19.03 26.29
N THR A 169 -15.32 -19.38 25.40
CA THR A 169 -16.60 -20.01 25.75
C THR A 169 -16.39 -21.32 26.51
N PHE A 170 -15.54 -22.22 26.01
CA PHE A 170 -15.23 -23.48 26.68
C PHE A 170 -14.60 -23.26 28.07
N SER A 171 -13.71 -22.29 28.21
CA SER A 171 -13.15 -21.92 29.52
C SER A 171 -14.21 -21.45 30.50
N GLU A 172 -15.20 -20.67 30.04
CA GLU A 172 -16.32 -20.22 30.87
C GLU A 172 -17.21 -21.39 31.32
N GLU A 173 -17.55 -22.30 30.42
CA GLU A 173 -18.36 -23.49 30.71
C GLU A 173 -17.65 -24.44 31.68
N LEU A 174 -16.34 -24.68 31.49
CA LEU A 174 -15.54 -25.49 32.40
C LEU A 174 -15.48 -24.89 33.80
N ALA A 175 -15.31 -23.57 33.91
CA ALA A 175 -15.31 -22.89 35.19
C ALA A 175 -16.69 -22.96 35.89
N GLN A 176 -17.78 -22.83 35.14
CA GLN A 176 -19.14 -23.00 35.66
C GLN A 176 -19.40 -24.42 36.15
N LEU A 177 -19.02 -25.43 35.36
CA LEU A 177 -19.16 -26.83 35.74
C LEU A 177 -18.34 -27.16 36.99
N TYR A 178 -17.10 -26.67 37.07
CA TYR A 178 -16.27 -26.81 38.27
C TYR A 178 -16.94 -26.21 39.50
N HIS A 179 -17.46 -24.99 39.38
CA HIS A 179 -18.17 -24.34 40.47
C HIS A 179 -19.39 -25.15 40.94
N HIS A 180 -20.20 -25.65 40.00
CA HIS A 180 -21.36 -26.48 40.33
C HIS A 180 -20.97 -27.76 41.08
N VAL A 181 -19.94 -28.47 40.61
CA VAL A 181 -19.41 -29.67 41.29
C VAL A 181 -18.93 -29.33 42.70
N CYS A 182 -18.21 -28.22 42.90
CA CYS A 182 -17.80 -27.79 44.24
C CYS A 182 -19.01 -27.53 45.14
N LEU A 183 -20.03 -26.81 44.64
CA LEU A 183 -21.26 -26.53 45.40
C LEU A 183 -21.99 -27.81 45.82
N CYS A 184 -22.16 -28.78 44.91
CA CYS A 184 -22.82 -30.06 45.21
C CYS A 184 -22.09 -30.88 46.30
N ASN A 185 -20.80 -30.66 46.50
CA ASN A 185 -20.00 -31.35 47.51
C ASN A 185 -19.75 -30.52 48.77
N ASN A 186 -20.31 -29.31 48.86
CA ASN A 186 -20.02 -28.33 49.92
C ASN A 186 -18.52 -27.97 50.03
N GLU A 187 -17.80 -28.01 48.91
CA GLU A 187 -16.41 -27.57 48.82
C GLU A 187 -16.35 -26.11 48.35
N THR A 188 -15.37 -25.34 48.85
CA THR A 188 -15.12 -23.99 48.34
C THR A 188 -14.32 -24.08 47.03
N PRO A 189 -14.78 -23.43 45.95
CA PRO A 189 -14.05 -23.42 44.68
C PRO A 189 -12.65 -22.84 44.85
N ASN A 190 -11.66 -23.39 44.14
CA ASN A 190 -10.30 -22.86 44.18
C ASN A 190 -10.27 -21.43 43.59
N ARG A 191 -9.55 -20.53 44.26
CA ARG A 191 -9.39 -19.12 43.88
C ARG A 191 -8.84 -18.95 42.45
N VAL A 192 -7.96 -19.85 42.02
CA VAL A 192 -7.39 -19.86 40.65
C VAL A 192 -8.49 -20.03 39.59
N MET A 193 -9.44 -20.95 39.81
CA MET A 193 -10.57 -21.17 38.90
C MET A 193 -11.55 -19.99 38.86
N LEU A 194 -11.73 -19.29 39.98
CA LEU A 194 -12.55 -18.08 40.07
C LEU A 194 -11.91 -16.88 39.34
N ASP A 195 -10.59 -16.81 39.35
CA ASP A 195 -9.86 -15.76 38.65
C ASP A 195 -9.91 -15.98 37.13
N TYR A 196 -9.89 -17.22 36.65
CA TYR A 196 -10.18 -17.53 35.24
C TYR A 196 -11.60 -17.17 34.83
N TYR A 197 -12.60 -17.49 35.65
CA TYR A 197 -13.99 -17.09 35.38
C TYR A 197 -14.17 -15.56 35.30
N ARG A 198 -13.51 -14.81 36.20
CA ARG A 198 -13.53 -13.33 36.16
C ARG A 198 -12.74 -12.77 34.98
N GLN A 199 -11.59 -13.35 34.65
CA GLN A 199 -10.78 -12.92 33.51
C GLN A 199 -11.48 -13.17 32.16
N SER A 200 -12.13 -14.32 31.98
CA SER A 200 -12.88 -14.65 30.76
C SER A 200 -14.03 -13.67 30.47
N ARG A 201 -14.77 -13.24 31.51
CA ARG A 201 -15.82 -12.22 31.36
C ARG A 201 -15.28 -10.86 30.92
N VAL A 202 -14.13 -10.46 31.44
CA VAL A 202 -13.49 -9.17 31.09
C VAL A 202 -12.97 -9.19 29.65
N THR A 203 -12.49 -10.34 29.15
CA THR A 203 -12.00 -10.46 27.77
C THR A 203 -13.11 -10.41 26.72
N ARG A 204 -14.32 -10.93 27.01
CA ARG A 204 -15.49 -10.78 26.12
C ARG A 204 -16.01 -9.34 26.04
N SER A 205 -15.95 -8.59 27.15
CA SER A 205 -16.37 -7.18 27.16
C SER A 205 -15.44 -6.25 26.37
N GLY A 206 -14.30 -6.75 25.89
CA GLY A 206 -13.45 -6.08 24.92
C GLY A 206 -13.81 -6.37 23.45
N SER A 207 -14.85 -7.18 23.19
CA SER A 207 -15.26 -7.52 21.82
C SER A 207 -15.99 -6.34 21.16
N LEU A 208 -15.20 -5.62 20.35
CA LEU A 208 -15.53 -5.25 18.97
C LEU A 208 -16.86 -4.53 18.74
N LYS A 209 -16.96 -3.33 19.31
CA LYS A 209 -17.55 -2.21 18.59
C LYS A 209 -16.72 -0.95 18.84
N GLY A 210 -15.49 -0.97 18.35
CA GLY A 210 -14.76 0.27 18.13
C GLY A 210 -15.57 1.13 17.14
N PRO A 211 -15.59 2.47 17.28
CA PRO A 211 -16.25 3.29 16.29
C PRO A 211 -15.57 3.03 14.96
N GLU A 212 -16.35 2.58 13.98
CA GLU A 212 -16.03 2.52 12.55
C GLU A 212 -15.79 3.95 12.04
N ASP A 213 -14.76 4.64 12.55
CA ASP A 213 -14.27 5.90 12.04
C ASP A 213 -12.75 5.77 11.89
N PRO A 214 -12.21 5.74 10.65
CA PRO A 214 -10.77 5.63 10.40
C PRO A 214 -9.95 6.79 11.00
N ARG A 215 -10.61 7.79 11.61
CA ARG A 215 -9.98 8.94 12.28
C ARG A 215 -9.67 8.73 13.76
N ALA A 216 -10.23 7.70 14.41
CA ALA A 216 -10.02 7.46 15.84
C ALA A 216 -8.65 6.84 16.19
N LEU A 217 -7.89 6.39 15.19
CA LEU A 217 -6.55 5.79 15.35
C LEU A 217 -5.40 6.80 15.28
N LEU A 218 -5.70 8.09 15.12
CA LEU A 218 -4.68 9.12 15.01
C LEU A 218 -4.48 9.80 16.37
N SER A 219 -3.22 9.85 16.82
CA SER A 219 -2.84 10.53 18.07
C SER A 219 -3.43 11.96 18.12
N PRO A 220 -3.82 12.49 19.30
CA PRO A 220 -4.52 13.79 19.42
C PRO A 220 -3.81 14.97 18.76
N ARG A 221 -2.50 14.88 18.54
CA ARG A 221 -1.68 15.89 17.84
C ARG A 221 -1.91 15.92 16.33
N LEU A 222 -2.20 14.77 15.72
CA LEU A 222 -2.44 14.66 14.27
C LEU A 222 -3.86 15.12 13.92
N ALA A 223 -4.85 14.78 14.75
CA ALA A 223 -6.22 15.27 14.60
C ALA A 223 -6.31 16.81 14.68
N ARG A 224 -5.53 17.43 15.58
CA ARG A 224 -5.48 18.89 15.73
C ARG A 224 -4.82 19.59 14.54
N ARG A 225 -3.81 18.98 13.90
CA ARG A 225 -3.20 19.53 12.67
C ARG A 225 -4.14 19.48 11.48
N ILE A 226 -4.97 18.44 11.37
CA ILE A 226 -5.95 18.30 10.29
C ILE A 226 -7.11 19.30 10.47
N ALA A 227 -7.53 19.56 11.72
CA ALA A 227 -8.55 20.58 12.01
C ALA A 227 -8.05 22.01 11.72
N ALA A 228 -6.79 22.31 12.05
CA ALA A 228 -6.18 23.62 11.76
C ALA A 228 -5.96 23.87 10.25
N ALA A 229 -5.72 22.81 9.47
CA ALA A 229 -5.56 22.92 8.01
C ALA A 229 -6.87 23.23 7.27
N ASN A 230 -8.03 23.01 7.91
CA ASN A 230 -9.35 23.25 7.33
C ASN A 230 -9.96 24.62 7.72
N SER A 231 -9.26 25.44 8.52
CA SER A 231 -9.77 26.72 9.02
C SER A 231 -9.06 27.97 8.50
N ASP A 232 -8.17 27.86 7.50
CA ASP A 232 -7.52 29.03 6.88
C ASP A 232 -7.88 29.17 5.39
N VAL A 233 -9.14 29.50 5.14
CA VAL A 233 -9.52 30.27 3.94
C VAL A 233 -10.36 31.43 4.41
N SER A 234 -9.70 32.54 4.75
CA SER A 234 -10.22 33.90 4.55
C SER A 234 -9.15 34.94 4.86
N LYS A 235 -8.98 35.85 3.89
CA LYS A 235 -8.46 37.24 4.01
C LYS A 235 -6.97 37.47 3.69
N SER A 236 -6.72 37.83 2.42
CA SER A 236 -5.66 38.79 2.04
C SER A 236 -5.95 40.17 2.65
N PRO A 237 -4.94 41.05 2.84
CA PRO A 237 -4.54 41.97 1.74
C PRO A 237 -3.04 42.38 1.69
N GLN A 238 -2.60 42.72 0.46
CA GLN A 238 -1.57 43.70 -0.01
C GLN A 238 -0.22 43.83 0.75
N ASP A 239 0.95 43.97 0.12
CA ASP A 239 1.41 45.00 -0.83
C ASP A 239 2.82 44.62 -1.39
N SER A 240 3.22 45.17 -2.55
CA SER A 240 4.60 45.07 -3.11
C SER A 240 5.52 46.12 -2.41
N PRO A 241 6.84 46.35 -2.72
CA PRO A 241 7.64 45.93 -3.88
C PRO A 241 9.18 45.66 -3.68
N SER A 242 9.82 45.17 -4.77
CA SER A 242 11.17 45.47 -5.32
C SER A 242 12.48 45.39 -4.49
N LYS A 243 13.45 44.60 -4.98
CA LYS A 243 14.80 45.02 -5.50
C LYS A 243 15.82 43.86 -5.54
N GLU A 244 16.36 43.58 -6.73
CA GLU A 244 17.77 43.25 -6.94
C GLU A 244 18.65 44.53 -6.75
N PRO A 245 20.00 44.54 -6.60
CA PRO A 245 20.94 43.62 -7.29
C PRO A 245 22.33 43.31 -6.64
N LEU A 246 23.04 42.37 -7.29
CA LEU A 246 24.49 42.33 -7.62
C LEU A 246 25.60 42.23 -6.55
N GLY A 247 26.59 41.38 -6.87
CA GLY A 247 28.01 41.51 -6.49
C GLY A 247 28.59 40.23 -5.88
N ASP A 248 29.08 39.24 -6.64
CA ASP A 248 30.37 39.16 -7.37
C ASP A 248 31.55 38.65 -6.50
N GLY A 249 32.41 37.82 -7.11
CA GLY A 249 33.76 37.49 -6.61
C GLY A 249 33.96 36.03 -6.17
N THR A 250 34.00 35.03 -7.05
CA THR A 250 35.14 34.60 -7.90
C THR A 250 36.12 33.61 -7.22
N LYS A 251 36.56 32.64 -8.04
CA LYS A 251 37.60 31.59 -7.93
C LYS A 251 37.06 30.20 -7.54
N GLY A 252 37.01 29.19 -8.41
CA GLY A 252 37.76 28.92 -9.64
C GLY A 252 38.78 27.81 -9.41
N GLU A 253 38.85 26.88 -10.36
CA GLU A 253 39.70 25.67 -10.44
C GLU A 253 39.07 24.42 -9.78
N GLY A 254 38.82 23.30 -10.45
CA GLY A 254 39.26 22.82 -11.75
C GLY A 254 39.67 21.35 -11.60
N GLY A 255 39.09 20.45 -12.40
CA GLY A 255 39.63 19.10 -12.62
C GLY A 255 38.79 17.93 -12.10
N SER A 256 38.08 17.28 -13.01
CA SER A 256 37.77 15.84 -12.94
C SER A 256 38.77 15.11 -13.83
N PRO A 257 39.16 13.84 -13.58
CA PRO A 257 38.31 12.75 -14.10
C PRO A 257 38.36 11.38 -13.35
N ASN A 258 37.27 10.62 -13.51
CA ASN A 258 37.13 9.15 -13.60
C ASN A 258 37.89 8.19 -12.64
N LYS A 259 37.12 7.33 -11.94
CA LYS A 259 37.17 5.85 -11.96
C LYS A 259 36.24 5.22 -10.91
N THR A 260 35.35 4.32 -11.32
CA THR A 260 34.74 3.27 -10.47
C THR A 260 35.68 2.05 -10.44
N PRO A 261 35.67 1.19 -9.40
CA PRO A 261 34.75 0.04 -9.40
C PRO A 261 34.29 -0.49 -8.00
N PHE A 262 33.10 -1.10 -7.99
CA PHE A 262 32.66 -2.25 -7.18
C PHE A 262 32.87 -2.30 -5.65
N GLY A 263 31.76 -2.52 -4.92
CA GLY A 263 31.76 -3.08 -3.56
C GLY A 263 30.43 -2.94 -2.83
N SER A 264 29.56 -3.96 -2.91
CA SER A 264 28.35 -4.10 -2.11
C SER A 264 28.65 -4.20 -0.60
N PRO A 265 27.75 -3.74 0.30
CA PRO A 265 27.69 -4.24 1.66
C PRO A 265 26.60 -5.30 1.81
N ILE A 266 27.00 -6.35 2.52
CA ILE A 266 26.24 -7.55 2.89
C ILE A 266 25.52 -7.28 4.20
N ASN A 267 24.33 -7.87 4.33
CA ASN A 267 23.45 -7.91 5.50
C ASN A 267 24.15 -8.22 6.84
N GLY A 268 23.58 -7.71 7.94
CA GLY A 268 23.91 -8.19 9.29
C GLY A 268 23.26 -7.40 10.41
N SER A 269 22.09 -7.84 10.84
CA SER A 269 21.24 -7.37 11.94
C SER A 269 21.92 -7.19 13.31
N SER A 270 21.48 -6.21 14.11
CA SER A 270 20.78 -6.40 15.42
C SER A 270 21.02 -5.29 16.48
N LEU A 271 19.88 -4.71 16.91
CA LEU A 271 19.42 -4.35 18.28
C LEU A 271 20.30 -3.58 19.29
N SER A 272 19.74 -2.46 19.79
CA SER A 272 19.77 -1.90 21.18
C SER A 272 19.56 -0.37 21.13
N SER A 273 18.81 0.38 21.95
CA SER A 273 17.84 0.21 23.04
C SER A 273 17.03 1.54 23.17
N SER A 274 15.84 1.46 23.77
CA SER A 274 14.79 2.50 24.00
C SER A 274 15.23 3.71 24.88
N PRO A 275 14.46 4.83 25.01
CA PRO A 275 13.17 4.84 25.73
C PRO A 275 12.03 5.68 25.08
N VAL A 276 10.79 5.20 25.19
CA VAL A 276 9.54 5.91 24.88
C VAL A 276 8.74 6.06 26.18
N PRO A 277 8.10 7.21 26.46
CA PRO A 277 7.40 7.44 27.72
C PRO A 277 6.09 6.66 27.79
N GLU A 278 5.83 6.13 28.99
CA GLU A 278 4.58 5.50 29.36
C GLU A 278 3.40 6.46 29.17
N THR A 279 2.44 6.08 28.33
CA THR A 279 1.09 6.63 28.37
C THR A 279 0.14 5.45 28.32
N GLY A 280 -0.54 5.23 29.44
CA GLY A 280 -1.42 4.10 29.65
C GLY A 280 -2.56 4.07 28.63
N ASP A 281 -2.52 3.06 27.78
CA ASP A 281 -3.71 2.42 27.27
C ASP A 281 -3.51 0.92 27.47
N LEU A 282 -4.16 0.37 28.51
CA LEU A 282 -4.20 -1.06 28.75
C LEU A 282 -5.07 -1.70 27.67
N ARG A 283 -4.56 -1.78 26.44
CA ARG A 283 -4.93 -2.81 25.48
C ARG A 283 -4.57 -4.15 26.12
N ARG A 284 -5.47 -4.68 26.96
CA ARG A 284 -5.45 -6.08 27.35
C ARG A 284 -5.60 -6.87 26.07
N GLU A 285 -4.47 -7.35 25.58
CA GLU A 285 -4.41 -8.25 24.44
C GLU A 285 -5.35 -9.42 24.69
N PRO A 286 -6.23 -9.74 23.73
CA PRO A 286 -7.02 -10.98 23.78
C PRO A 286 -6.10 -12.14 24.13
N MET A 287 -6.48 -12.94 25.13
CA MET A 287 -5.65 -14.01 25.67
C MET A 287 -5.12 -14.88 24.52
N ASN A 288 -3.79 -14.96 24.33
CA ASN A 288 -3.20 -15.75 23.26
C ASN A 288 -3.72 -17.21 23.32
N ILE A 289 -4.07 -17.80 22.17
CA ILE A 289 -4.61 -19.18 22.07
C ILE A 289 -3.77 -20.20 22.84
N TYR A 290 -2.44 -20.04 22.88
CA TYR A 290 -1.57 -20.90 23.68
C TYR A 290 -1.83 -20.76 25.18
N ASN A 291 -2.02 -19.55 25.66
CA ASN A 291 -2.35 -19.27 27.06
C ASN A 291 -3.75 -19.81 27.40
N LEU A 292 -4.73 -19.57 26.53
CA LEU A 292 -6.09 -20.05 26.71
C LEU A 292 -6.16 -21.59 26.75
N ASN A 293 -5.42 -22.27 25.88
CA ASN A 293 -5.26 -23.72 25.94
C ASN A 293 -4.58 -24.21 27.23
N ALA A 294 -3.58 -23.47 27.74
CA ALA A 294 -2.95 -23.82 29.02
C ALA A 294 -3.94 -23.69 30.18
N ILE A 295 -4.75 -22.63 30.19
CA ILE A 295 -5.83 -22.42 31.16
C ILE A 295 -6.85 -23.55 31.09
N ILE A 296 -7.39 -23.87 29.91
CA ILE A 296 -8.36 -24.95 29.72
C ILE A 296 -7.81 -26.29 30.23
N ARG A 297 -6.53 -26.60 29.93
CA ARG A 297 -5.88 -27.81 30.44
C ARG A 297 -5.81 -27.84 31.97
N ASP A 298 -5.55 -26.70 32.61
CA ASP A 298 -5.52 -26.60 34.07
C ASP A 298 -6.93 -26.71 34.69
N GLN A 299 -7.92 -26.05 34.07
CA GLN A 299 -9.33 -26.14 34.45
C GLN A 299 -9.84 -27.58 34.41
N ILE A 300 -9.49 -28.34 33.36
CA ILE A 300 -9.84 -29.77 33.24
C ILE A 300 -9.20 -30.56 34.38
N LYS A 301 -7.93 -30.34 34.73
CA LYS A 301 -7.27 -31.03 35.85
C LYS A 301 -7.96 -30.75 37.18
N HIS A 302 -8.35 -29.50 37.42
CA HIS A 302 -9.08 -29.13 38.62
C HIS A 302 -10.46 -29.79 38.68
N LEU A 303 -11.18 -29.80 37.55
CA LEU A 303 -12.47 -30.46 37.43
C LEU A 303 -12.38 -31.97 37.65
N GLN A 304 -11.39 -32.64 37.06
CA GLN A 304 -11.14 -34.07 37.30
C GLN A 304 -10.96 -34.37 38.78
N LYS A 305 -10.11 -33.61 39.48
CA LYS A 305 -9.92 -33.77 40.94
C LYS A 305 -11.21 -33.55 41.74
N ALA A 306 -12.01 -32.57 41.37
CA ALA A 306 -13.28 -32.30 42.04
C ALA A 306 -14.30 -33.43 41.81
N VAL A 307 -14.37 -33.96 40.59
CA VAL A 307 -15.22 -35.11 40.24
C VAL A 307 -14.77 -36.37 40.99
N ASP A 308 -13.47 -36.65 41.05
CA ASP A 308 -12.92 -37.79 41.79
C ASP A 308 -13.27 -37.71 43.29
N ARG A 309 -13.14 -36.52 43.89
CA ARG A 309 -13.59 -36.29 45.27
C ARG A 309 -15.10 -36.49 45.43
N SER A 310 -15.90 -36.00 44.48
CA SER A 310 -17.35 -36.20 44.47
C SER A 310 -17.70 -37.69 44.50
N LEU A 311 -17.01 -38.48 43.68
CA LEU A 311 -17.20 -39.93 43.60
C LEU A 311 -16.79 -40.60 44.92
N GLN A 312 -15.67 -40.19 45.51
CA GLN A 312 -15.21 -40.71 46.79
C GLN A 312 -16.20 -40.40 47.93
N LEU A 313 -16.71 -39.16 48.01
CA LEU A 313 -17.74 -38.77 48.97
C LEU A 313 -19.05 -39.54 48.74
N SER A 314 -19.42 -39.79 47.48
CA SER A 314 -20.59 -40.62 47.15
C SER A 314 -20.43 -42.04 47.68
N ARG A 315 -19.27 -42.67 47.48
CA ARG A 315 -18.96 -44.01 48.03
C ARG A 315 -18.99 -44.03 49.55
N GLN A 316 -18.40 -43.02 50.20
CA GLN A 316 -18.45 -42.90 51.67
C GLN A 316 -19.88 -42.76 52.18
N ARG A 317 -20.73 -41.95 51.52
CA ARG A 317 -22.15 -41.82 51.86
C ARG A 317 -22.93 -43.12 51.62
N ALA A 318 -22.59 -43.90 50.60
CA ALA A 318 -23.19 -45.22 50.38
C ALA A 318 -22.81 -46.20 51.51
N ALA A 319 -21.51 -46.31 51.83
CA ALA A 319 -21.03 -47.17 52.92
C ALA A 319 -21.62 -46.76 54.29
N ALA A 320 -21.74 -45.46 54.57
CA ALA A 320 -22.36 -44.97 55.79
C ALA A 320 -23.86 -45.34 55.89
N ARG A 321 -24.59 -45.36 54.76
CA ARG A 321 -25.99 -45.80 54.72
C ARG A 321 -26.12 -47.31 54.94
N GLU A 322 -25.17 -48.11 54.50
CA GLU A 322 -25.15 -49.56 54.76
C GLU A 322 -24.85 -49.88 56.23
N LEU A 323 -24.00 -49.08 56.88
CA LEU A 323 -23.65 -49.26 58.30
C LEU A 323 -24.73 -48.72 59.26
N ALA A 324 -25.55 -47.76 58.84
CA ALA A 324 -26.54 -47.11 59.69
C ALA A 324 -27.58 -48.08 60.31
N PRO A 325 -28.18 -49.04 59.57
CA PRO A 325 -29.12 -50.02 60.15
C PRO A 325 -28.47 -50.93 61.19
N ILE A 326 -27.18 -51.27 61.02
CA ILE A 326 -26.45 -52.13 61.96
C ILE A 326 -26.24 -51.38 63.28
N LEU A 327 -25.75 -50.14 63.20
CA LEU A 327 -25.57 -49.26 64.35
C LEU A 327 -26.88 -49.00 65.10
N ASP A 328 -27.98 -48.81 64.38
CA ASP A 328 -29.28 -48.59 65.02
C ASP A 328 -29.81 -49.87 65.69
N LYS A 329 -29.59 -51.04 65.07
CA LYS A 329 -29.94 -52.32 65.69
C LYS A 329 -29.12 -52.61 66.95
N ASP A 330 -27.82 -52.30 66.95
CA ASP A 330 -26.97 -52.44 68.13
C ASP A 330 -27.40 -51.50 69.26
N LYS A 331 -27.81 -50.26 68.92
CA LYS A 331 -28.40 -49.33 69.90
C LYS A 331 -29.71 -49.86 70.48
N GLU A 332 -30.58 -50.43 69.66
CA GLU A 332 -31.84 -51.03 70.12
C GLU A 332 -31.60 -52.19 71.08
N VAL A 333 -30.67 -53.11 70.74
CA VAL A 333 -30.31 -54.25 71.61
C VAL A 333 -29.72 -53.76 72.93
N CYS A 334 -28.78 -52.81 72.89
CA CYS A 334 -28.20 -52.22 74.10
C CYS A 334 -29.28 -51.54 74.97
N MET A 335 -30.20 -50.80 74.35
CA MET A 335 -31.32 -50.17 75.06
C MET A 335 -32.25 -51.21 75.70
N GLU A 336 -32.53 -52.32 75.02
CA GLU A 336 -33.33 -53.42 75.56
C GLU A 336 -32.65 -54.07 76.79
N GLU A 337 -31.34 -54.29 76.75
CA GLU A 337 -30.56 -54.77 77.89
C GLU A 337 -30.60 -53.79 79.07
N ILE A 338 -30.46 -52.49 78.81
CA ILE A 338 -30.60 -51.46 79.85
C ILE A 338 -31.98 -51.52 80.50
N LEU A 339 -33.05 -51.70 79.72
CA LEU A 339 -34.41 -51.82 80.25
C LEU A 339 -34.59 -53.11 81.08
N LYS A 340 -34.05 -54.24 80.61
CA LYS A 340 -34.04 -55.51 81.36
C LYS A 340 -33.32 -55.36 82.69
N LEU A 341 -32.13 -54.76 82.70
CA LEU A 341 -31.35 -54.50 83.91
C LEU A 341 -32.06 -53.54 84.87
N LYS A 342 -32.69 -52.47 84.36
CA LYS A 342 -33.51 -51.55 85.16
C LYS A 342 -34.69 -52.26 85.82
N SER A 343 -35.39 -53.12 85.07
CA SER A 343 -36.50 -53.93 85.60
C SER A 343 -36.03 -54.88 86.70
N LEU A 344 -34.96 -55.65 86.44
CA LEU A 344 -34.36 -56.55 87.43
C LEU A 344 -33.91 -55.81 88.69
N LEU A 345 -33.27 -54.64 88.54
CA LEU A 345 -32.86 -53.80 89.65
C LEU A 345 -34.08 -53.31 90.44
N SER A 346 -35.18 -52.94 89.78
CA SER A 346 -36.43 -52.57 90.44
C SER A 346 -37.00 -53.74 91.26
N THR A 347 -37.09 -54.93 90.67
CA THR A 347 -37.54 -56.14 91.37
C THR A 347 -36.63 -56.47 92.56
N LYS A 348 -35.31 -56.34 92.40
CA LYS A 348 -34.36 -56.55 93.50
C LYS A 348 -34.50 -55.52 94.61
N ARG A 349 -34.72 -54.24 94.28
CA ARG A 349 -35.00 -53.18 95.26
C ARG A 349 -36.29 -53.46 96.03
N GLU A 350 -37.34 -53.93 95.36
CA GLU A 350 -38.61 -54.31 95.97
C GLU A 350 -38.46 -55.53 96.88
N GLN A 351 -37.79 -56.60 96.42
CA GLN A 351 -37.46 -57.76 97.25
C GLN A 351 -36.69 -57.35 98.52
N ILE A 352 -35.71 -56.45 98.40
CA ILE A 352 -34.96 -55.91 99.55
C ILE A 352 -35.90 -55.13 100.48
N ALA A 353 -36.82 -54.31 99.96
CA ALA A 353 -37.79 -53.57 100.77
C ALA A 353 -38.70 -54.54 101.55
N THR A 354 -39.21 -55.58 100.91
CA THR A 354 -40.01 -56.63 101.55
C THR A 354 -39.22 -57.38 102.63
N LEU A 355 -37.98 -57.79 102.34
CA LEU A 355 -37.10 -58.42 103.33
C LEU A 355 -36.82 -57.50 104.51
N ARG A 356 -36.57 -56.20 104.27
CA ARG A 356 -36.40 -55.21 105.35
C ARG A 356 -37.66 -55.09 106.19
N LEU A 357 -38.85 -55.15 105.60
CA LEU A 357 -40.12 -55.12 106.33
C LEU A 357 -40.31 -56.39 107.18
N VAL A 358 -40.07 -57.57 106.60
CA VAL A 358 -40.16 -58.86 107.31
C VAL A 358 -39.13 -58.94 108.46
N LEU A 359 -37.90 -58.49 108.23
CA LEU A 359 -36.87 -58.44 109.26
C LEU A 359 -37.21 -57.43 110.36
N LYS A 360 -37.85 -56.30 110.02
CA LYS A 360 -38.34 -55.32 111.00
C LYS A 360 -39.48 -55.91 111.84
N ALA A 361 -40.38 -56.67 111.24
CA ALA A 361 -41.46 -57.37 111.94
C ALA A 361 -40.93 -58.47 112.87
N ASN A 362 -39.87 -59.20 112.49
CA ASN A 362 -39.24 -60.24 113.33
C ASN A 362 -38.37 -59.71 114.48
N LYS A 363 -38.12 -58.40 114.53
CA LYS A 363 -37.27 -57.76 115.57
C LYS A 363 -38.10 -57.13 116.70
N GLN A 364 -39.43 -57.10 116.56
CA GLN A 364 -40.41 -56.76 117.61
C GLN A 364 -40.86 -58.04 118.30
#